data_AF-A0ABD3ALF7-F1
#
_entry.id   AF-A0ABD3ALF7-F1
#
_cell.length_a   1.000
_cell.length_b   1.000
_cell.length_c   1.000
_cell.angle_alpha   90.00
_cell.angle_beta   90.00
_cell.angle_gamma   90.00
#
_symmetry.space_group_name_H-M   'P 1'
#
loop_
_entity.id
_entity.type
_entity.pdbx_description
1 polymer ?
#
loop_
_entity_poly.entity_id
_entity_poly.type
_entity_poly.pdbx_seq_one_letter_code
_entity_poly.pdbx_strand_id
1 'polypeptide(L)'
;MRNHLGSYECKLCLTQHNNEGNYLAHTQGKRHQTNLARRAARKAKDSPAQPQLSLTSAKLLLKDPLKLEAWISGDEAMRSRDKTKIEYPEIEDKTKPRHRFMSSFEQKIQAFNKDVSFS
;
A
#
# COMPACT_ATOMS: atom_id res chain seq x y z
N MET A 1 -6.14 22.73 6.34
CA MET A 1 -5.18 23.16 5.30
C MET A 1 -5.26 24.68 5.24
N ARG A 2 -4.14 25.40 5.19
CA ARG A 2 -4.20 26.87 5.18
C ARG A 2 -4.43 27.37 3.75
N ASN A 3 -5.40 28.26 3.57
CA ASN A 3 -5.65 28.87 2.26
C ASN A 3 -4.78 30.12 2.06
N HIS A 4 -4.82 30.68 0.84
CA HIS A 4 -4.07 31.87 0.45
C HIS A 4 -4.47 33.13 1.24
N LEU A 5 -5.62 33.13 1.91
CA LEU A 5 -6.10 34.20 2.79
C LEU A 5 -5.68 33.98 4.26
N GLY A 6 -4.87 32.96 4.55
CA GLY A 6 -4.35 32.69 5.88
C GLY A 6 -5.30 31.98 6.84
N SER A 7 -6.52 31.63 6.41
CA SER A 7 -7.53 30.88 7.18
C SER A 7 -7.43 29.36 6.96
N TYR A 8 -8.04 28.57 7.84
CA TYR A 8 -7.97 27.11 7.80
C TYR A 8 -9.23 26.54 7.16
N GLU A 9 -9.09 25.76 6.11
CA GLU A 9 -10.22 25.11 5.44
C GLU A 9 -10.17 23.58 5.55
N CYS A 10 -11.35 22.98 5.68
CA CYS A 10 -11.57 21.55 5.58
C CYS A 10 -12.15 21.20 4.21
N LYS A 11 -11.31 20.71 3.29
CA LYS A 11 -11.72 20.33 1.93
C LYS A 11 -12.74 19.18 1.86
N LEU A 12 -12.78 18.34 2.90
CA LEU A 12 -13.75 17.25 2.96
C LEU A 12 -15.16 17.74 3.32
N CYS A 13 -15.25 18.74 4.19
CA CYS A 13 -16.52 19.28 4.68
C CYS A 13 -16.90 20.62 4.06
N LEU A 14 -16.04 21.19 3.21
CA LEU A 14 -16.19 22.53 2.62
C LEU A 14 -16.47 23.61 3.67
N THR A 15 -15.76 23.55 4.80
CA THR A 15 -15.88 24.52 5.89
C THR A 15 -14.60 25.32 6.10
N GLN A 16 -14.76 26.60 6.41
CA GLN A 16 -13.66 27.50 6.77
C GLN A 16 -13.66 27.74 8.29
N HIS A 17 -12.47 27.85 8.86
CA HIS A 17 -12.19 28.00 10.27
C HIS A 17 -11.17 29.12 10.48
N ASN A 18 -11.41 29.99 11.45
CA ASN A 18 -10.59 31.17 11.69
C ASN A 18 -9.30 30.87 12.48
N ASN A 19 -9.33 29.85 13.33
CA ASN A 19 -8.22 29.44 14.18
C ASN A 19 -7.92 27.94 13.99
N GLU A 20 -6.66 27.57 14.11
CA GLU A 20 -6.19 26.18 14.07
C GLU A 20 -6.89 25.30 15.10
N GLY A 21 -7.12 25.81 16.32
CA GLY A 21 -7.84 25.05 17.35
C GLY A 21 -9.25 24.63 16.92
N ASN A 22 -9.98 25.53 16.24
CA ASN A 22 -11.31 25.22 15.71
C ASN A 22 -11.23 24.21 14.55
N TYR A 23 -10.21 24.32 13.70
CA TYR A 23 -9.97 23.36 12.62
C TYR A 23 -9.67 21.95 13.17
N LEU A 24 -8.83 21.84 14.21
CA LEU A 24 -8.51 20.57 14.85
C LEU A 24 -9.74 19.93 15.50
N ALA A 25 -10.50 20.71 16.30
CA ALA A 25 -11.75 20.23 16.89
C ALA A 25 -12.75 19.78 15.82
N HIS A 26 -12.84 20.48 14.70
CA HIS A 26 -13.69 20.10 13.58
C HIS A 26 -13.31 18.73 12.98
N THR A 27 -12.02 18.44 12.79
CA THR A 27 -11.58 17.15 12.22
C THR A 27 -11.88 15.97 13.14
N GLN A 28 -11.93 16.20 14.44
CA GLN A 28 -12.30 15.20 15.45
C GLN A 28 -13.84 15.07 15.61
N GLY A 29 -14.62 15.99 15.04
CA GLY A 29 -16.07 15.99 15.12
C GLY A 29 -16.74 14.87 14.33
N LYS A 30 -17.89 14.40 14.83
CA LYS A 30 -18.67 13.29 14.24
C LYS A 30 -19.02 13.52 12.76
N ARG A 31 -19.35 14.77 12.37
CA ARG A 31 -19.69 15.11 10.99
C ARG A 31 -18.52 14.94 10.02
N HIS A 32 -17.30 15.26 10.46
CA HIS A 32 -16.11 15.08 9.64
C HIS A 32 -15.84 13.58 9.43
N GLN A 33 -15.94 12.80 10.51
CA GLN A 33 -15.75 11.35 10.49
C GLN A 33 -16.78 10.63 9.60
N THR A 34 -18.05 11.04 9.61
CA THR A 34 -19.07 10.44 8.73
C THR A 34 -18.80 10.75 7.26
N ASN A 35 -18.31 11.94 6.92
CA ASN A 35 -17.91 12.28 5.56
C ASN A 35 -16.68 11.47 5.11
N LEU A 36 -15.72 11.19 6.00
CA LEU A 36 -14.60 10.29 5.71
C LEU A 36 -15.09 8.89 5.37
N ALA A 37 -15.97 8.33 6.20
CA ALA A 37 -16.55 7.02 5.97
C ALA A 37 -17.32 6.94 4.63
N ARG A 38 -18.13 7.96 4.32
CA ARG A 38 -18.84 8.07 3.02
C ARG A 38 -17.87 8.12 1.84
N ARG A 39 -16.77 8.86 1.96
CA ARG A 39 -15.74 8.94 0.91
C ARG A 39 -15.02 7.62 0.72
N ALA A 40 -14.68 6.93 1.81
CA ALA A 40 -14.07 5.61 1.77
C ALA A 40 -15.00 4.59 1.07
N ALA A 41 -16.30 4.60 1.42
CA ALA A 41 -17.29 3.73 0.78
C ALA A 41 -17.47 4.01 -0.72
N ARG A 42 -17.43 5.28 -1.15
CA ARG A 42 -17.46 5.64 -2.58
C ARG A 42 -16.21 5.15 -3.30
N LYS A 43 -15.02 5.39 -2.73
CA LYS A 43 -13.75 4.88 -3.31
C LYS A 43 -13.74 3.35 -3.43
N ALA A 44 -14.26 2.64 -2.43
CA ALA A 44 -14.35 1.18 -2.48
C ALA A 44 -15.29 0.67 -3.59
N LYS A 45 -16.34 1.42 -3.94
CA LYS A 45 -17.24 1.10 -5.05
C LYS A 45 -16.67 1.43 -6.43
N ASP A 46 -15.88 2.50 -6.51
CA ASP A 46 -15.31 3.02 -7.77
C ASP A 46 -13.99 2.32 -8.16
N SER A 47 -13.26 1.77 -7.18
CA SER A 47 -12.09 0.97 -7.46
C SER A 47 -12.48 -0.27 -8.28
N PRO A 48 -11.94 -0.47 -9.51
CA PRO A 48 -12.06 -1.76 -10.18
C PRO A 48 -11.48 -2.81 -9.23
N ALA A 49 -12.08 -4.00 -9.21
CA ALA A 49 -11.80 -5.09 -8.29
C ALA A 49 -10.30 -5.49 -8.25
N GLN A 50 -9.48 -4.66 -7.62
CA GLN A 50 -8.23 -5.09 -7.06
C GLN A 50 -8.61 -5.91 -5.82
N PRO A 51 -8.01 -7.09 -5.63
CA PRO A 51 -8.27 -7.89 -4.44
C PRO A 51 -8.05 -6.99 -3.23
N GLN A 52 -9.16 -6.66 -2.55
CA GLN A 52 -9.14 -5.83 -1.37
C GLN A 52 -8.37 -6.63 -0.33
N LEU A 53 -7.09 -6.31 -0.16
CA LEU A 53 -6.32 -6.80 0.96
C LEU A 53 -7.03 -6.24 2.19
N SER A 54 -7.80 -7.08 2.87
CA SER A 54 -8.26 -6.82 4.22
C SER A 54 -7.01 -6.74 5.08
N LEU A 55 -6.40 -5.55 5.11
CA LEU A 55 -5.39 -5.23 6.10
C LEU A 55 -6.16 -5.17 7.42
N THR A 56 -6.40 -6.32 8.02
CA THR A 56 -6.40 -6.40 9.48
C THR A 56 -5.10 -5.72 9.88
N SER A 57 -5.22 -4.74 10.77
CA SER A 57 -4.11 -3.95 11.28
C SER A 57 -3.21 -4.81 12.18
N ALA A 58 -2.70 -5.91 11.65
CA ALA A 58 -1.53 -6.57 12.16
C ALA A 58 -0.35 -5.72 11.71
N LYS A 59 0.25 -4.99 12.65
CA LYS A 59 1.59 -4.42 12.44
C LYS A 59 2.52 -5.60 12.18
N LEU A 60 2.77 -5.91 10.91
CA LEU A 60 3.81 -6.86 10.54
C LEU A 60 5.13 -6.25 11.00
N LEU A 61 5.75 -6.86 11.99
CA LEU A 61 7.14 -6.59 12.35
C LEU A 61 7.98 -7.05 11.16
N LEU A 62 8.45 -6.07 10.37
CA LEU A 62 9.38 -6.34 9.28
C LEU A 62 10.73 -6.69 9.91
N LYS A 63 11.02 -7.98 10.01
CA LYS A 63 12.36 -8.48 10.32
C LYS A 63 13.12 -8.69 9.02
N ASP A 64 14.45 -8.60 9.11
CA ASP A 64 15.43 -8.40 8.04
C ASP A 64 15.18 -9.13 6.70
N PRO A 65 15.67 -8.58 5.57
CA PRO A 65 15.49 -9.22 4.27
C PRO A 65 16.13 -10.61 4.24
N LEU A 66 15.28 -11.62 4.00
CA LEU A 66 15.69 -13.01 3.74
C LEU A 66 16.77 -13.05 2.64
N LYS A 67 17.86 -13.77 2.89
CA LYS A 67 18.94 -13.97 1.91
C LYS A 67 18.42 -14.84 0.75
N LEU A 68 18.23 -14.23 -0.41
CA LEU A 68 17.86 -14.93 -1.64
C LEU A 68 19.11 -15.56 -2.26
N GLU A 69 19.31 -16.86 -2.08
CA GLU A 69 20.32 -17.62 -2.84
C GLU A 69 19.64 -18.33 -4.01
N ALA A 70 19.64 -17.67 -5.17
CA ALA A 70 19.11 -18.24 -6.41
C ALA A 70 20.16 -19.19 -7.04
N TRP A 71 19.90 -20.49 -6.98
CA TRP A 71 20.67 -21.49 -7.73
C TRP A 71 20.02 -21.72 -9.09
N ILE A 72 20.65 -21.23 -10.16
CA ILE A 72 20.23 -21.49 -11.54
C ILE A 72 20.86 -22.82 -11.97
N SER A 73 20.11 -23.92 -11.86
CA SER A 73 20.45 -25.16 -12.56
C SER A 73 19.76 -25.15 -13.93
N GLY A 74 20.47 -24.64 -14.93
CA GLY A 74 20.07 -24.74 -16.32
C GLY A 74 20.60 -26.04 -16.92
N ASP A 75 19.72 -27.01 -17.18
CA ASP A 75 20.00 -28.07 -18.14
C ASP A 75 19.55 -27.57 -19.52
N GLU A 76 20.50 -27.54 -20.44
CA GLU A 76 20.43 -26.94 -21.76
C GLU A 76 19.63 -27.82 -22.73
N ALA A 77 18.34 -27.96 -22.50
CA ALA A 77 17.39 -28.39 -23.51
C ALA A 77 15.96 -28.14 -23.02
N MET A 78 15.21 -27.35 -23.80
CA MET A 78 13.76 -27.23 -23.72
C MET A 78 13.23 -26.28 -22.62
N ARG A 79 12.97 -25.01 -23.00
CA ARG A 79 12.12 -24.03 -22.28
C ARG A 79 12.13 -24.22 -20.74
N SER A 80 13.29 -24.03 -20.11
CA SER A 80 13.38 -24.18 -18.66
C SER A 80 12.57 -23.06 -17.99
N ARG A 81 11.46 -23.41 -17.35
CA ARG A 81 10.88 -22.55 -16.32
C ARG A 81 11.91 -22.48 -15.20
N ASP A 82 12.45 -21.29 -14.95
CA ASP A 82 13.37 -21.06 -13.84
C ASP A 82 12.67 -21.40 -12.53
N LYS A 83 13.13 -22.46 -11.86
CA LYS A 83 12.58 -22.91 -10.58
C LYS A 83 13.37 -22.26 -9.45
N THR A 84 12.83 -21.17 -8.90
CA THR A 84 13.42 -20.51 -7.74
C THR A 84 13.01 -21.26 -6.46
N LYS A 85 13.99 -21.75 -5.68
CA LYS A 85 13.76 -22.28 -4.33
C LYS A 85 14.02 -21.17 -3.33
N ILE A 86 13.03 -20.87 -2.49
CA ILE A 86 13.16 -19.90 -1.39
C ILE A 86 12.89 -20.67 -0.10
N GLU A 87 13.88 -20.69 0.78
CA GLU A 87 13.75 -21.27 2.12
C GLU A 87 13.18 -20.21 3.06
N TYR A 88 12.21 -20.60 3.89
CA TYR A 88 11.48 -19.69 4.77
C TYR A 88 11.59 -20.13 6.24
N PRO A 89 12.73 -19.85 6.90
CA PRO A 89 13.03 -20.39 8.23
C PRO A 89 12.19 -19.78 9.37
N GLU A 90 11.59 -18.60 9.18
CA GLU A 90 10.86 -17.86 10.23
C GLU A 90 9.34 -17.72 9.96
N ILE A 91 8.76 -18.54 9.08
CA ILE A 91 7.31 -18.47 8.79
C ILE A 91 6.51 -19.21 9.88
N GLU A 92 5.42 -18.61 10.36
CA GLU A 92 4.48 -19.26 11.29
C GLU A 92 3.87 -20.52 10.67
N ASP A 93 3.85 -21.60 11.45
CA ASP A 93 3.27 -22.89 11.09
C ASP A 93 1.81 -22.71 10.59
N LYS A 94 1.60 -22.95 9.29
CA LYS A 94 0.34 -22.87 8.49
C LYS A 94 0.15 -21.63 7.61
N THR A 95 1.08 -20.67 7.59
CA THR A 95 0.98 -19.55 6.62
C THR A 95 1.70 -19.90 5.31
N LYS A 96 0.98 -19.85 4.18
CA LYS A 96 1.58 -20.10 2.85
C LYS A 96 2.11 -18.77 2.27
N PRO A 97 3.33 -18.75 1.71
CA PRO A 97 3.85 -17.54 1.07
C PRO A 97 2.99 -17.15 -0.13
N ARG A 98 2.77 -15.84 -0.31
CA ARG A 98 1.99 -15.27 -1.41
C ARG A 98 2.93 -14.53 -2.36
N HIS A 99 2.75 -14.77 -3.65
CA HIS A 99 3.46 -14.05 -4.72
C HIS A 99 2.49 -13.08 -5.41
N ARG A 100 3.01 -11.93 -5.84
CA ARG A 100 2.31 -10.96 -6.69
C ARG A 100 3.32 -10.36 -7.65
N PHE A 101 3.00 -10.39 -8.94
CA PHE A 101 3.73 -9.62 -9.93
C PHE A 101 3.45 -8.13 -9.71
N MET A 102 4.51 -7.34 -9.56
CA MET A 102 4.41 -5.89 -9.34
C MET A 102 5.13 -5.17 -10.47
N SER A 103 4.56 -4.05 -10.92
CA SER A 103 5.22 -3.19 -11.88
C SER A 103 6.27 -2.33 -11.19
N SER A 104 7.33 -1.96 -11.90
CA SER A 104 8.35 -1.04 -11.42
C SER A 104 7.82 0.37 -11.11
N PHE A 105 6.60 0.73 -11.55
CA PHE A 105 5.95 2.00 -11.18
C PHE A 105 5.62 2.13 -9.69
N GLU A 106 5.56 1.02 -8.94
CA GLU A 106 5.19 0.99 -7.52
C GLU A 106 6.43 1.16 -6.58
N GLN A 107 7.61 1.51 -7.13
CA GLN A 107 8.85 1.68 -6.36
C GLN A 107 8.88 2.99 -5.55
N LYS A 108 9.47 2.93 -4.34
CA LYS A 108 9.57 4.07 -3.42
C LYS A 108 10.89 4.87 -3.50
N ILE A 109 11.94 4.30 -4.10
CA ILE A 109 13.32 4.82 -3.98
C ILE A 109 13.84 5.43 -5.29
N GLN A 110 13.78 4.68 -6.39
CA GLN A 110 14.31 5.14 -7.68
C GLN A 110 13.18 5.50 -8.65
N ALA A 111 13.49 6.39 -9.60
CA ALA A 111 12.60 6.71 -10.69
C ALA A 111 12.38 5.47 -11.57
N PHE A 112 11.14 5.29 -12.02
CA PHE A 112 10.70 4.13 -12.77
C PHE A 112 11.51 3.92 -14.05
N ASN A 113 12.02 2.70 -14.23
CA ASN A 113 12.60 2.21 -15.47
C ASN A 113 11.63 1.23 -16.16
N LYS A 114 11.24 1.55 -17.40
CA LYS A 114 10.29 0.78 -18.22
C LYS A 114 10.81 -0.59 -18.61
N ASP A 115 12.13 -0.74 -18.65
CA ASP A 115 12.78 -1.92 -19.23
C ASP A 115 12.90 -3.08 -18.24
N VAL A 116 12.48 -2.89 -16.99
CA VAL A 116 12.63 -3.87 -15.92
C VAL A 116 11.28 -4.19 -15.29
N SER A 117 10.90 -5.48 -15.33
CA SER A 117 9.77 -6.05 -14.60
C SER A 117 10.26 -7.05 -13.55
N PHE A 118 9.66 -7.05 -12.36
CA PHE A 118 9.96 -8.03 -11.32
C PHE A 118 9.08 -9.26 -11.54
N SER A 119 9.70 -10.38 -11.93
CA SER A 119 9.07 -11.70 -12.16
C SER A 119 9.47 -12.70 -11.10
#